data_AF-A0A1I0WRI0-F1
#
_entry.id   AF-A0A1I0WRI0-F1
#
_cell.length_a   1.000
_cell.length_b   1.000
_cell.length_c   1.000
_cell.angle_alpha   90.00
_cell.angle_beta   90.00
_cell.angle_gamma   90.00
#
_symmetry.space_group_name_H-M   'P 1'
#
loop_
_entity.id
_entity.type
_entity.pdbx_description
1 polymer ?
#
loop_
_entity_poly.entity_id
_entity_poly.type
_entity_poly.pdbx_seq_one_letter_code
_entity_poly.pdbx_strand_id
1 'polypeptide(L)'
;MHSASLTQRLLDKCRCDPQDALQQVALAVLQQEGIRDDSVLRAERIAALAPPVAAMVLLAEWLAYAEWEGFDSALYAHPDAVAALLANQLQLPDIADNLLRLRDAALFEAQRPALAAAAVRFIERHITLFPV
;
A
#
# COMPACT_ATOMS: atom_id res chain seq x y z
N MET A 1 7.74 29.29 -8.85
CA MET A 1 6.91 28.12 -9.22
C MET A 1 7.44 26.94 -8.42
N HIS A 2 6.74 26.48 -7.39
CA HIS A 2 7.13 25.24 -6.73
C HIS A 2 6.76 24.09 -7.67
N SER A 3 7.77 23.38 -8.18
CA SER A 3 7.54 22.14 -8.91
C SER A 3 6.90 21.16 -7.93
N ALA A 4 5.69 20.68 -8.23
CA ALA A 4 5.05 19.63 -7.43
C ALA A 4 5.94 18.37 -7.42
N SER A 5 6.00 17.68 -6.28
CA SER A 5 6.75 16.43 -6.16
C SER A 5 6.25 15.39 -7.17
N LEU A 6 7.08 14.41 -7.51
CA LEU A 6 6.66 13.24 -8.29
C LEU A 6 5.43 12.58 -7.65
N THR A 7 5.43 12.37 -6.34
CA THR A 7 4.29 11.83 -5.59
C THR A 7 3.04 12.68 -5.78
N GLN A 8 3.11 14.00 -5.61
CA GLN A 8 1.94 14.88 -5.80
C GLN A 8 1.38 14.78 -7.22
N ARG A 9 2.25 14.74 -8.24
CA ARG A 9 1.82 14.59 -9.64
C ARG A 9 1.11 13.26 -9.90
N LEU A 10 1.56 12.18 -9.27
CA LEU A 10 0.92 10.87 -9.37
C LEU A 10 -0.46 10.86 -8.68
N LEU A 11 -0.56 11.43 -7.48
CA LEU A 11 -1.83 11.56 -6.76
C LEU A 11 -2.84 12.40 -7.55
N ASP A 12 -2.41 13.53 -8.13
CA ASP A 12 -3.28 14.39 -8.94
C ASP A 12 -3.76 13.68 -10.21
N LYS A 13 -2.87 12.92 -10.87
CA LYS A 13 -3.17 12.15 -12.09
C LYS A 13 -4.20 11.04 -11.80
N CYS A 14 -4.04 10.35 -10.68
CA CYS A 14 -4.84 9.19 -10.31
C CYS A 14 -5.94 9.55 -9.29
N ARG A 15 -6.35 10.82 -9.20
CA ARG A 15 -7.33 11.29 -8.21
C ARG A 15 -8.67 10.52 -8.22
N CYS A 16 -9.05 9.98 -9.37
CA CYS A 16 -10.28 9.21 -9.55
C CYS A 16 -10.10 7.71 -9.28
N ASP A 17 -8.87 7.25 -9.09
CA ASP A 17 -8.50 5.86 -8.84
C ASP A 17 -7.42 5.80 -7.73
N PRO A 18 -7.84 5.79 -6.45
CA PRO A 18 -6.90 5.73 -5.33
C PRO A 18 -6.05 4.45 -5.30
N GLN A 19 -6.52 3.35 -5.91
CA GLN A 19 -5.77 2.11 -5.95
C GLN A 19 -4.61 2.23 -6.95
N ASP A 20 -4.88 2.72 -8.16
CA ASP A 20 -3.81 3.02 -9.12
C ASP A 20 -2.85 4.08 -8.55
N ALA A 21 -3.36 5.11 -7.86
CA ALA A 21 -2.51 6.11 -7.20
C ALA A 21 -1.52 5.47 -6.21
N LEU A 22 -1.99 4.55 -5.35
CA LEU A 22 -1.14 3.81 -4.42
C LEU A 22 -0.10 2.97 -5.16
N GLN A 23 -0.50 2.22 -6.20
CA GLN A 23 0.41 1.37 -6.98
C GLN A 23 1.50 2.19 -7.68
N GLN A 24 1.14 3.31 -8.31
CA GLN A 24 2.09 4.19 -9.00
C GLN A 24 3.09 4.81 -8.01
N VAL A 25 2.64 5.24 -6.82
CA VAL A 25 3.52 5.79 -5.79
C VAL A 25 4.47 4.72 -5.25
N ALA A 26 3.98 3.51 -4.96
CA ALA A 26 4.81 2.40 -4.52
C ALA A 26 5.85 2.02 -5.58
N LEU A 27 5.46 1.96 -6.86
CA LEU A 27 6.38 1.73 -7.97
C LEU A 27 7.45 2.82 -8.07
N ALA A 28 7.07 4.10 -7.93
CA ALA A 28 8.02 5.20 -7.94
C ALA A 28 9.05 5.11 -6.79
N VAL A 29 8.61 4.71 -5.59
CA VAL A 29 9.51 4.44 -4.45
C VAL A 29 10.50 3.34 -4.81
N LEU A 30 10.00 2.20 -5.27
CA LEU A 30 10.84 1.04 -5.61
C LEU A 30 11.88 1.40 -6.69
N GLN A 31 11.47 2.15 -7.71
CA GLN A 31 12.35 2.62 -8.77
C GLN A 31 13.43 3.59 -8.27
N GLN A 32 13.06 4.58 -7.45
CA GLN A 32 13.99 5.55 -6.88
C GLN A 32 15.04 4.86 -6.01
N GLU A 33 14.62 3.88 -5.21
CA GLU A 33 15.48 3.12 -4.31
C GLU A 33 16.21 1.98 -5.03
N GLY A 34 15.94 1.76 -6.33
CA GLY A 34 16.54 0.68 -7.12
C GLY A 34 16.21 -0.71 -6.58
N ILE A 35 15.04 -0.89 -5.96
CA ILE A 35 14.50 -2.16 -5.48
C ILE A 35 13.73 -2.79 -6.64
N ARG A 36 14.22 -3.95 -7.11
CA ARG A 36 13.64 -4.66 -8.26
C ARG A 36 12.85 -5.89 -7.79
N ASP A 37 11.92 -6.34 -8.62
CA ASP A 37 11.05 -7.48 -8.31
C ASP A 37 11.83 -8.80 -8.26
N ASP A 38 12.94 -8.90 -8.99
CA ASP A 38 13.84 -10.06 -9.03
C ASP A 38 14.90 -10.07 -7.92
N SER A 39 14.86 -9.10 -7.00
CA SER A 39 15.87 -8.97 -5.95
C SER A 39 15.65 -9.97 -4.83
N VAL A 40 16.65 -10.83 -4.56
CA VAL A 40 16.66 -11.75 -3.41
C VAL A 40 16.53 -11.02 -2.07
N LEU A 41 16.97 -9.76 -1.99
CA LEU A 41 16.93 -8.92 -0.78
C LEU A 41 15.75 -7.96 -0.77
N ARG A 42 14.73 -8.18 -1.60
CA ARG A 42 13.63 -7.22 -1.78
C ARG A 42 12.94 -6.89 -0.46
N ALA A 43 12.57 -7.92 0.32
CA ALA A 43 11.87 -7.74 1.58
C ALA A 43 12.70 -6.93 2.59
N GLU A 44 13.98 -7.24 2.73
CA GLU A 44 14.90 -6.53 3.63
C GLU A 44 15.10 -5.07 3.19
N ARG A 45 15.19 -4.83 1.88
CA ARG A 45 15.35 -3.48 1.34
C ARG A 45 14.10 -2.64 1.50
N ILE A 46 12.91 -3.24 1.34
CA ILE A 46 11.63 -2.57 1.64
C ILE A 46 11.54 -2.26 3.13
N ALA A 47 11.94 -3.20 4.00
CA ALA A 47 11.95 -2.99 5.45
C ALA A 47 12.95 -1.91 5.90
N ALA A 48 13.99 -1.63 5.10
CA ALA A 48 14.97 -0.57 5.37
C ALA A 48 14.50 0.84 4.96
N LEU A 49 13.37 0.96 4.24
CA LEU A 49 12.78 2.26 3.92
C LEU A 49 12.28 2.98 5.17
N ALA A 50 12.02 4.28 5.06
CA ALA A 50 11.34 5.02 6.13
C ALA A 50 10.02 4.31 6.50
N PRO A 51 9.67 4.13 7.79
CA PRO A 51 8.56 3.27 8.19
C PRO A 51 7.21 3.56 7.50
N PRO A 52 6.81 4.84 7.28
CA PRO A 52 5.59 5.16 6.53
C PRO A 52 5.65 4.73 5.06
N VAL A 53 6.84 4.75 4.46
CA VAL A 53 7.05 4.37 3.06
C VAL A 53 7.04 2.84 2.93
N ALA A 54 7.77 2.13 3.78
CA ALA A 54 7.77 0.66 3.83
C ALA A 54 6.35 0.11 4.00
N ALA A 55 5.56 0.72 4.89
CA ALA A 55 4.17 0.41 5.13
C ALA A 55 3.31 0.47 3.86
N MET A 56 3.38 1.57 3.10
CA MET A 56 2.57 1.73 1.88
C MET A 56 3.06 0.85 0.73
N VAL A 57 4.37 0.60 0.62
CA VAL A 57 4.90 -0.37 -0.35
C VAL A 57 4.42 -1.79 -0.03
N LEU A 58 4.52 -2.24 1.23
CA LEU A 58 4.01 -3.54 1.66
C LEU A 58 2.51 -3.69 1.35
N LEU A 59 1.71 -2.66 1.64
CA LEU A 59 0.28 -2.68 1.35
C LEU A 59 0.00 -2.77 -0.15
N ALA A 60 0.73 -2.00 -0.97
CA ALA A 60 0.58 -2.03 -2.43
C ALA A 60 0.94 -3.42 -2.99
N GLU A 61 2.03 -4.03 -2.53
CA GLU A 61 2.42 -5.38 -2.94
C GLU A 61 1.39 -6.43 -2.52
N TRP A 62 0.88 -6.34 -1.29
CA TRP A 62 -0.14 -7.27 -0.82
C TRP A 62 -1.45 -7.15 -1.61
N LEU A 63 -1.86 -5.92 -1.95
CA LEU A 63 -3.04 -5.69 -2.80
C LEU A 63 -2.85 -6.21 -4.23
N ALA A 64 -1.68 -5.99 -4.82
CA ALA A 64 -1.35 -6.52 -6.14
C ALA A 64 -1.33 -8.06 -6.13
N TYR A 65 -0.80 -8.67 -5.07
CA TYR A 65 -0.83 -10.12 -4.87
C TYR A 65 -2.26 -10.64 -4.72
N ALA A 66 -3.11 -9.96 -3.94
CA ALA A 66 -4.52 -10.31 -3.79
C ALA A 66 -5.32 -10.20 -5.10
N GLU A 67 -4.96 -9.25 -5.97
CA GLU A 67 -5.57 -9.10 -7.29
C GLU A 67 -5.13 -10.21 -8.25
N TRP A 68 -3.87 -10.65 -8.17
CA TRP A 68 -3.32 -11.69 -9.04
C TRP A 68 -3.67 -13.13 -8.61
N GLU A 69 -3.52 -13.45 -7.33
CA GLU A 69 -3.69 -14.82 -6.77
C GLU A 69 -5.02 -15.01 -6.03
N GLY A 70 -5.77 -13.93 -5.81
CA GLY A 70 -7.02 -13.93 -5.05
C GLY A 70 -6.82 -13.66 -3.56
N PHE A 71 -7.91 -13.19 -2.94
CA PHE A 71 -7.93 -12.83 -1.52
C PHE A 71 -7.57 -14.00 -0.60
N ASP A 72 -8.08 -15.21 -0.88
CA ASP A 72 -7.82 -16.40 -0.05
C ASP A 72 -6.33 -16.74 0.03
N SER A 73 -5.60 -16.58 -1.08
CA SER A 73 -4.14 -16.76 -1.13
C SER A 73 -3.41 -15.65 -0.35
N ALA A 74 -3.86 -14.40 -0.53
CA ALA A 74 -3.27 -13.23 0.14
C ALA A 74 -3.38 -13.27 1.66
N LEU A 75 -4.38 -13.97 2.22
CA LEU A 75 -4.52 -14.18 3.66
C LEU A 75 -3.35 -14.95 4.31
N TYR A 76 -2.48 -15.59 3.51
CA TYR A 76 -1.28 -16.28 4.00
C TYR A 76 0.01 -15.49 3.74
N ALA A 77 -0.05 -14.38 2.99
CA ALA A 77 1.07 -13.51 2.70
C ALA A 77 1.19 -12.39 3.75
N HIS A 78 1.91 -12.66 4.84
CA HIS A 78 2.14 -11.71 5.94
C HIS A 78 0.86 -11.09 6.57
N PRO A 79 -0.18 -11.89 6.89
CA PRO A 79 -1.47 -11.38 7.32
C PRO A 79 -1.39 -10.51 8.58
N ASP A 80 -0.55 -10.87 9.55
CA ASP A 80 -0.40 -10.12 10.80
C ASP A 80 0.21 -8.73 10.56
N ALA A 81 1.19 -8.63 9.65
CA ALA A 81 1.83 -7.36 9.33
C ALA A 81 0.87 -6.42 8.60
N VAL A 82 0.12 -6.95 7.64
CA VAL A 82 -0.90 -6.17 6.91
C VAL A 82 -2.02 -5.76 7.85
N ALA A 83 -2.56 -6.67 8.66
CA ALA A 83 -3.62 -6.34 9.63
C ALA A 83 -3.16 -5.31 10.66
N ALA A 84 -1.93 -5.40 11.17
CA ALA A 84 -1.38 -4.40 12.10
C ALA A 84 -1.24 -3.03 11.44
N LEU A 85 -0.84 -2.97 10.16
CA LEU A 85 -0.80 -1.74 9.38
C LEU A 85 -2.20 -1.14 9.21
N LEU A 86 -3.18 -1.96 8.85
CA LEU A 86 -4.57 -1.53 8.66
C LEU A 86 -5.15 -0.96 9.96
N ALA A 87 -5.01 -1.67 11.06
CA ALA A 87 -5.56 -1.25 12.36
C ALA A 87 -4.87 -0.01 12.91
N ASN A 88 -3.53 0.04 12.89
CA ASN A 88 -2.78 1.04 13.65
C ASN A 88 -2.40 2.27 12.81
N GLN A 89 -2.03 2.10 11.54
CA GLN A 89 -1.58 3.22 10.71
C GLN A 89 -2.72 3.82 9.90
N LEU A 90 -3.55 2.97 9.30
CA LEU A 90 -4.69 3.42 8.49
C LEU A 90 -5.97 3.62 9.28
N GLN A 91 -6.01 3.18 10.54
CA GLN A 91 -7.18 3.31 11.44
C GLN A 91 -8.42 2.61 10.86
N LEU A 92 -8.21 1.42 10.28
CA LEU A 92 -9.24 0.56 9.68
C LEU A 92 -9.33 -0.78 10.41
N PRO A 93 -9.71 -0.80 11.70
CA PRO A 93 -9.76 -2.02 12.50
C PRO A 93 -10.74 -3.05 11.91
N ASP A 94 -11.85 -2.62 11.29
CA ASP A 94 -12.84 -3.53 10.71
C ASP A 94 -12.30 -4.30 9.50
N ILE A 95 -11.40 -3.70 8.71
CA ILE A 95 -10.75 -4.40 7.60
C ILE A 95 -9.69 -5.37 8.15
N ALA A 96 -8.94 -4.96 9.18
CA ALA A 96 -8.00 -5.84 9.87
C ALA A 96 -8.71 -7.06 10.49
N ASP A 97 -9.89 -6.87 11.08
CA ASP A 97 -10.71 -7.95 11.63
C ASP A 97 -11.20 -8.90 10.54
N ASN A 98 -11.58 -8.36 9.36
CA ASN A 98 -11.89 -9.19 8.22
C ASN A 98 -10.71 -10.06 7.79
N LEU A 99 -9.49 -9.51 7.70
CA LEU A 99 -8.30 -10.27 7.32
C LEU A 99 -7.97 -11.39 8.32
N LEU A 100 -8.04 -11.11 9.62
CA LEU A 100 -7.59 -12.07 10.64
C LEU A 100 -8.66 -13.09 11.02
N ARG A 101 -9.94 -12.68 11.06
CA ARG A 101 -11.03 -13.47 11.65
C ARG A 101 -12.11 -13.86 10.66
N LEU A 102 -12.77 -12.89 10.02
CA LEU A 102 -13.95 -13.18 9.19
C LEU A 102 -13.57 -13.90 7.90
N ARG A 103 -12.45 -13.48 7.29
CA ARG A 103 -11.89 -14.00 6.04
C ARG A 103 -12.92 -14.01 4.91
N ASP A 104 -13.72 -12.95 4.85
CA ASP A 104 -14.80 -12.79 3.87
C ASP A 104 -14.29 -11.98 2.66
N ALA A 105 -14.14 -12.68 1.53
CA ALA A 105 -13.70 -12.10 0.27
C ALA A 105 -14.67 -11.02 -0.24
N ALA A 106 -15.98 -11.24 -0.17
CA ALA A 106 -16.97 -10.29 -0.66
C ALA A 106 -16.97 -9.01 0.18
N LEU A 107 -16.84 -9.16 1.50
CA LEU A 107 -16.65 -8.03 2.40
C LEU A 107 -15.36 -7.28 2.10
N PHE A 108 -14.26 -7.99 1.81
CA PHE A 108 -12.99 -7.37 1.45
C PHE A 108 -13.09 -6.57 0.14
N GLU A 109 -13.73 -7.11 -0.89
CA GLU A 109 -14.00 -6.38 -2.15
C GLU A 109 -14.78 -5.08 -1.89
N ALA A 110 -15.81 -5.14 -1.04
CA ALA A 110 -16.59 -3.95 -0.67
C ALA A 110 -15.78 -2.93 0.14
N GLN A 111 -14.79 -3.37 0.90
CA GLN A 111 -13.91 -2.54 1.72
C GLN A 111 -12.73 -1.94 0.93
N ARG A 112 -12.37 -2.51 -0.23
CA ARG A 112 -11.19 -2.14 -1.01
C ARG A 112 -11.13 -0.65 -1.41
N PRO A 113 -12.22 0.00 -1.84
CA PRO A 113 -12.18 1.43 -2.16
C PRO A 113 -11.85 2.30 -0.93
N ALA A 114 -12.39 1.95 0.25
CA ALA A 114 -12.13 2.68 1.48
C ALA A 114 -10.67 2.51 1.94
N LEU A 115 -10.12 1.29 1.78
CA LEU A 115 -8.72 1.00 2.03
C LEU A 115 -7.80 1.84 1.12
N ALA A 116 -8.03 1.83 -0.18
CA ALA A 116 -7.22 2.60 -1.13
C ALA A 116 -7.25 4.10 -0.84
N ALA A 117 -8.44 4.66 -0.53
CA ALA A 117 -8.57 6.06 -0.15
C ALA A 117 -7.88 6.40 1.19
N ALA A 118 -7.85 5.47 2.15
CA ALA A 118 -7.09 5.67 3.39
C ALA A 118 -5.59 5.65 3.15
N ALA A 119 -5.09 4.77 2.29
CA ALA A 119 -3.68 4.69 1.92
C ALA A 119 -3.20 5.99 1.24
N VAL A 120 -3.98 6.52 0.27
CA VAL A 120 -3.67 7.81 -0.37
C VAL A 120 -3.62 8.95 0.65
N ARG A 121 -4.62 9.06 1.55
CA ARG A 121 -4.60 10.08 2.62
C ARG A 121 -3.42 9.93 3.57
N PHE A 122 -2.98 8.70 3.81
CA PHE A 122 -1.79 8.44 4.61
C PHE A 122 -0.52 8.93 3.90
N ILE A 123 -0.40 8.68 2.59
CA ILE A 123 0.70 9.20 1.75
C ILE A 123 0.70 10.73 1.76
N GLU A 124 -0.44 11.39 1.56
CA GLU A 124 -0.56 12.85 1.57
C GLU A 124 -0.05 13.48 2.88
N ARG A 125 -0.40 12.88 4.03
CA ARG A 125 0.08 13.34 5.35
C ARG A 125 1.59 13.21 5.53
N HIS A 126 2.20 12.26 4.84
CA HIS A 126 3.63 11.93 4.92
C HIS A 126 4.39 12.26 3.63
N ILE A 127 3.84 13.12 2.78
CA ILE A 127 4.28 13.29 1.39
C ILE A 127 5.77 13.64 1.24
N THR A 128 6.36 14.30 2.25
CA THR A 128 7.78 14.65 2.28
C THR A 128 8.73 13.45 2.43
N LEU A 129 8.20 12.28 2.80
CA LEU A 129 8.96 11.02 2.91
C LEU A 129 8.89 10.20 1.60
N PHE A 130 7.98 10.55 0.70
CA PHE A 130 7.80 9.87 -0.58
C PHE A 130 8.57 10.59 -1.71
N PRO A 131 8.76 9.95 -2.88
CA PRO A 131 9.52 10.50 -3.99
C PRO A 131 9.16 11.95 -4.37
N VAL A 132 10.20 12.78 -4.48
CA VAL A 132 10.11 14.20 -4.86
C VAL A 132 10.30 14.44 -6.34
#